data_AF-A0A2H3D3B6-F1
#
_entry.id   AF-A0A2H3D3B6-F1
#
_cell.length_a   1.000
_cell.length_b   1.000
_cell.length_c   1.000
_cell.angle_alpha   90.00
_cell.angle_beta   90.00
_cell.angle_gamma   90.00
#
_symmetry.space_group_name_H-M   'P 1'
#
loop_
_entity.id
_entity.type
_entity.pdbx_description
1 polymer ?
#
loop_
_entity_poly.entity_id
_entity_poly.type
_entity_poly.pdbx_seq_one_letter_code
_entity_poly.pdbx_strand_id
1 'polypeptide(L)'
;PVVDVQRRVIAYLAGQPRDNFIPVRNEILHLFEHARQECMFTEKYTNTRRGIFAFLTCGISFGGGQVRPGNLRASPCHQTVIDEIRGNWAIGRLVGFIDHALSLHFAMIYIESYTGAFEEYESILTQTIRRIPSLHCNWSRSPFASAMFNLGPTTSMLHHRDYLNSTLGVCAIYCDSNFDYTHGGHLVLWDLKLAIQFPPGSTIFIPSALFEHSNTVIQPGETRISFTQYLAAGLFWWIGTKGKTDREINEGDCTIEKVSVCHRKETAWSRGLKLFSKRL
;
A
#
# COMPACT_ATOMS: atom_id res chain seq x y z
N PRO A 1 -6.62 15.33 -9.45
CA PRO A 1 -5.19 14.94 -9.35
C PRO A 1 -4.41 16.04 -8.63
N VAL A 2 -3.45 15.68 -7.78
CA VAL A 2 -2.44 16.60 -7.26
C VAL A 2 -1.20 16.47 -8.12
N VAL A 3 -0.69 17.58 -8.63
CA VAL A 3 0.48 17.60 -9.53
C VAL A 3 1.60 18.44 -8.98
N ASP A 4 2.84 18.10 -9.33
CA ASP A 4 4.00 18.92 -9.03
C ASP A 4 4.27 19.98 -10.11
N VAL A 5 5.35 20.76 -9.93
CA VAL A 5 5.76 21.84 -10.85
C VAL A 5 6.12 21.35 -12.25
N GLN A 6 6.41 20.06 -12.43
CA GLN A 6 6.67 19.44 -13.73
C GLN A 6 5.44 18.70 -14.30
N ARG A 7 4.26 18.92 -13.69
CA ARG A 7 2.96 18.31 -14.01
C ARG A 7 2.94 16.79 -13.83
N ARG A 8 3.81 16.23 -13.00
CA ARG A 8 3.73 14.81 -12.61
C ARG A 8 2.59 14.65 -11.61
N VAL A 9 1.72 13.66 -11.81
CA VAL A 9 0.64 13.29 -10.89
C VAL A 9 1.25 12.63 -9.67
N ILE A 10 1.31 13.34 -8.55
CA ILE A 10 1.94 12.90 -7.29
C ILE A 10 0.93 12.39 -6.26
N ALA A 11 -0.37 12.64 -6.45
CA ALA A 11 -1.43 11.96 -5.75
C ALA A 11 -2.71 11.96 -6.60
N TYR A 12 -3.53 10.91 -6.47
CA TYR A 12 -4.74 10.76 -7.27
C TYR A 12 -5.89 10.18 -6.45
N LEU A 13 -6.92 11.00 -6.19
CA LEU A 13 -8.19 10.54 -5.62
C LEU A 13 -9.03 9.92 -6.75
N ALA A 14 -9.04 8.59 -6.81
CA ALA A 14 -9.81 7.84 -7.80
C ALA A 14 -11.32 7.86 -7.52
N GLY A 15 -11.71 8.22 -6.29
CA GLY A 15 -13.11 8.26 -5.88
C GLY A 15 -13.67 6.86 -5.70
N GLN A 16 -14.95 6.70 -6.01
CA GLN A 16 -15.69 5.45 -5.87
C GLN A 16 -15.90 4.80 -7.25
N PRO A 17 -16.09 3.47 -7.31
CA PRO A 17 -16.58 2.81 -8.51
C PRO A 17 -17.89 3.43 -9.02
N ARG A 18 -18.06 3.50 -10.35
CA ARG A 18 -19.23 4.14 -10.99
C ARG A 18 -20.48 3.27 -10.99
N ASP A 19 -20.33 1.95 -10.81
CA ASP A 19 -21.44 1.00 -10.68
C ASP A 19 -22.08 1.08 -9.29
N ASN A 20 -23.20 0.37 -9.06
CA ASN A 20 -23.82 0.33 -7.75
C ASN A 20 -22.90 -0.38 -6.74
N PHE A 21 -22.10 0.42 -6.05
CA PHE A 21 -21.06 -0.04 -5.12
C PHE A 21 -21.58 -0.25 -3.69
N ILE A 22 -22.84 0.10 -3.40
CA ILE A 22 -23.43 -0.01 -2.06
C ILE A 22 -23.37 -1.44 -1.52
N PRO A 23 -23.73 -2.50 -2.27
CA PRO A 23 -23.63 -3.88 -1.78
C PRO A 23 -22.18 -4.28 -1.45
N VAL A 24 -21.22 -3.82 -2.25
CA VAL A 24 -19.78 -4.08 -2.02
C VAL A 24 -19.33 -3.43 -0.72
N ARG A 25 -19.70 -2.15 -0.50
CA ARG A 25 -19.38 -1.42 0.73
C ARG A 25 -19.96 -2.10 1.97
N ASN A 26 -21.26 -2.45 1.92
CA ASN A 26 -21.92 -3.12 3.04
C ASN A 26 -21.24 -4.44 3.41
N GLU A 27 -20.86 -5.24 2.40
CA GLU A 27 -20.13 -6.49 2.61
C GLU A 27 -18.74 -6.25 3.20
N ILE A 28 -17.99 -5.25 2.71
CA ILE A 28 -16.67 -4.90 3.29
C ILE A 28 -16.80 -4.51 4.76
N LEU A 29 -17.81 -3.69 5.10
CA LEU A 29 -18.07 -3.29 6.48
C LEU A 29 -18.43 -4.49 7.36
N HIS A 30 -19.24 -5.42 6.84
CA HIS A 30 -19.59 -6.65 7.54
C HIS A 30 -18.34 -7.51 7.81
N LEU A 31 -17.47 -7.71 6.82
CA LEU A 31 -16.23 -8.46 6.97
C LEU A 31 -15.28 -7.85 8.00
N PHE A 32 -15.17 -6.51 8.02
CA PHE A 32 -14.27 -5.83 8.95
C PHE A 32 -14.79 -5.89 10.39
N GLU A 33 -16.10 -5.83 10.58
CA GLU A 33 -16.71 -6.02 11.89
C GLU A 33 -16.63 -7.48 12.35
N HIS A 34 -16.87 -8.44 11.46
CA HIS A 34 -16.66 -9.87 11.74
C HIS A 34 -15.21 -10.14 12.17
N ALA A 35 -14.23 -9.59 11.44
CA ALA A 35 -12.83 -9.72 11.78
C ALA A 35 -12.50 -9.13 13.16
N ARG A 36 -13.16 -8.03 13.56
CA ARG A 36 -13.00 -7.44 14.89
C ARG A 36 -13.51 -8.34 16.01
N GLN A 37 -14.57 -9.10 15.74
CA GLN A 37 -15.21 -9.98 16.72
C GLN A 37 -14.46 -11.31 16.87
N GLU A 38 -14.00 -11.88 15.75
CA GLU A 38 -13.33 -13.18 15.72
C GLU A 38 -11.84 -13.12 16.09
N CYS A 39 -11.16 -12.01 15.82
CA CYS A 39 -9.74 -11.88 16.12
C CYS A 39 -9.50 -11.28 17.52
N MET A 40 -8.53 -11.84 18.24
CA MET A 40 -8.02 -11.20 19.46
C MET A 40 -6.90 -10.21 19.13
N PHE A 41 -7.11 -8.94 19.49
CA PHE A 41 -6.13 -7.87 19.28
C PHE A 41 -5.44 -7.51 20.61
N THR A 42 -4.23 -8.04 20.81
CA THR A 42 -3.34 -7.58 21.89
C THR A 42 -2.77 -6.19 21.57
N GLU A 43 -2.05 -5.57 22.52
CA GLU A 43 -1.42 -4.26 22.31
C GLU A 43 -0.58 -4.20 21.02
N LYS A 44 0.10 -5.30 20.66
CA LYS A 44 0.87 -5.40 19.41
C LYS A 44 0.03 -5.15 18.14
N TYR A 45 -1.27 -5.46 18.18
CA TYR A 45 -2.19 -5.31 17.05
C TYR A 45 -3.10 -4.08 17.15
N THR A 46 -2.97 -3.30 18.23
CA THR A 46 -3.77 -2.09 18.43
C THR A 46 -2.89 -0.85 18.55
N ASN A 47 -1.75 -0.93 19.23
CA ASN A 47 -0.85 0.18 19.47
C ASN A 47 0.31 0.18 18.46
N THR A 48 0.17 1.01 17.42
CA THR A 48 1.21 1.16 16.39
C THR A 48 1.79 2.56 16.43
N ARG A 49 2.98 2.73 15.83
CA ARG A 49 3.55 4.07 15.55
C ARG A 49 2.60 4.97 14.73
N ARG A 50 1.63 4.37 14.03
CA ARG A 50 0.69 5.05 13.15
C ARG A 50 -0.63 5.37 13.85
N GLY A 51 -0.87 4.90 15.07
CA GLY A 51 -2.12 5.12 15.79
C GLY A 51 -2.63 3.89 16.51
N ILE A 52 -3.76 4.07 17.19
CA ILE A 52 -4.37 3.07 18.07
C ILE A 52 -5.64 2.50 17.44
N PHE A 53 -5.55 1.37 16.75
CA PHE A 53 -6.68 0.66 16.14
C PHE A 53 -6.30 -0.77 15.77
N ALA A 54 -7.28 -1.67 15.73
CA ALA A 54 -7.11 -3.06 15.32
C ALA A 54 -6.76 -3.17 13.84
N PHE A 55 -5.78 -4.01 13.49
CA PHE A 55 -5.41 -4.25 12.10
C PHE A 55 -5.00 -5.69 11.82
N LEU A 56 -5.16 -6.09 10.55
CA LEU A 56 -4.65 -7.33 9.97
C LEU A 56 -3.80 -7.01 8.74
N THR A 57 -2.81 -7.85 8.43
CA THR A 57 -1.94 -7.67 7.27
C THR A 57 -1.75 -8.98 6.50
N CYS A 58 -1.65 -8.91 5.18
CA CYS A 58 -1.40 -10.06 4.32
C CYS A 58 -0.49 -9.72 3.14
N GLY A 59 0.08 -10.75 2.53
CA GLY A 59 0.85 -10.66 1.29
C GLY A 59 2.35 -10.78 1.50
N ILE A 60 3.11 -10.48 0.46
CA ILE A 60 4.55 -10.67 0.39
C ILE A 60 5.26 -9.39 0.86
N SER A 61 6.17 -9.54 1.81
CA SER A 61 6.99 -8.45 2.33
C SER A 61 8.44 -8.88 2.54
N PHE A 62 9.32 -7.90 2.61
CA PHE A 62 10.73 -8.08 2.95
C PHE A 62 11.28 -6.85 3.66
N GLY A 63 11.79 -7.05 4.87
CA GLY A 63 12.37 -6.03 5.72
C GLY A 63 12.47 -6.51 7.17
N GLY A 64 12.78 -5.62 8.10
CA GLY A 64 12.70 -5.92 9.55
C GLY A 64 13.58 -7.08 10.02
N GLY A 65 14.72 -7.33 9.36
CA GLY A 65 15.64 -8.43 9.71
C GLY A 65 15.35 -9.77 9.04
N GLN A 66 14.35 -9.86 8.16
CA GLN A 66 14.15 -11.05 7.33
C GLN A 66 15.38 -11.34 6.47
N VAL A 67 15.75 -12.62 6.34
CA VAL A 67 16.86 -13.07 5.47
C VAL A 67 16.42 -13.32 4.03
N ARG A 68 15.11 -13.47 3.79
CA ARG A 68 14.50 -13.59 2.46
C ARG A 68 13.07 -13.06 2.46
N PRO A 69 12.52 -12.65 1.31
CA PRO A 69 11.11 -12.33 1.17
C PRO A 69 10.20 -13.46 1.63
N GLY A 70 9.04 -13.11 2.18
CA GLY A 70 8.08 -14.06 2.74
C GLY A 70 6.66 -13.52 2.71
N ASN A 71 5.68 -14.43 2.65
CA ASN A 71 4.32 -14.07 3.02
C ASN A 71 4.26 -13.69 4.51
N LEU A 72 3.59 -12.58 4.81
CA LEU A 72 3.31 -12.12 6.17
C LEU A 72 2.54 -13.21 6.91
N ARG A 73 2.95 -13.48 8.15
CA ARG A 73 2.39 -14.54 8.99
C ARG A 73 1.46 -13.96 10.03
N ALA A 74 0.32 -14.59 10.20
CA ALA A 74 -0.60 -14.32 11.28
C ALA A 74 -0.74 -15.57 12.18
N SER A 75 -1.39 -15.43 13.34
CA SER A 75 -1.82 -16.61 14.12
C SER A 75 -2.80 -17.46 13.29
N PRO A 76 -2.96 -18.76 13.56
CA PRO A 76 -3.89 -19.59 12.80
C PRO A 76 -5.32 -19.03 12.75
N CYS A 77 -5.82 -18.52 13.88
CA CYS A 77 -7.14 -17.87 13.96
C CYS A 77 -7.22 -16.62 13.08
N HIS A 78 -6.24 -15.71 13.18
CA HIS A 78 -6.20 -14.52 12.33
C HIS A 78 -6.04 -14.87 10.84
N GLN A 79 -5.29 -15.93 10.52
CA GLN A 79 -5.05 -16.37 9.16
C GLN A 79 -6.35 -16.85 8.49
N THR A 80 -7.20 -17.59 9.22
CA THR A 80 -8.53 -17.99 8.73
C THR A 80 -9.37 -16.77 8.34
N VAL A 81 -9.43 -15.76 9.20
CA VAL A 81 -10.18 -14.51 8.94
C VAL A 81 -9.56 -13.73 7.76
N ILE A 82 -8.23 -13.66 7.69
CA ILE A 82 -7.53 -13.02 6.56
C ILE A 82 -7.87 -13.72 5.24
N ASP A 83 -7.89 -15.05 5.21
CA ASP A 83 -8.17 -15.81 3.99
C ASP A 83 -9.64 -15.70 3.58
N GLU A 84 -10.57 -15.60 4.53
CA GLU A 84 -11.98 -15.26 4.27
C GLU A 84 -12.12 -13.88 3.62
N ILE A 85 -11.51 -12.84 4.21
CA ILE A 85 -11.51 -11.48 3.64
C ILE A 85 -10.91 -11.49 2.24
N ARG A 86 -9.77 -12.17 2.04
CA ARG A 86 -9.09 -12.23 0.73
C ARG A 86 -9.92 -12.94 -0.33
N GLY A 87 -10.65 -13.99 0.05
CA GLY A 87 -11.51 -14.79 -0.83
C GLY A 87 -12.87 -14.14 -1.11
N ASN A 88 -13.25 -13.09 -0.38
CA ASN A 88 -14.55 -12.47 -0.51
C ASN A 88 -14.68 -11.66 -1.82
N TRP A 89 -15.84 -11.79 -2.47
CA TRP A 89 -16.17 -11.16 -3.74
C TRP A 89 -16.12 -9.62 -3.69
N ALA A 90 -16.50 -9.02 -2.56
CA ALA A 90 -16.53 -7.57 -2.38
C ALA A 90 -15.11 -6.99 -2.33
N ILE A 91 -14.20 -7.66 -1.62
CA ILE A 91 -12.78 -7.33 -1.60
C ILE A 91 -12.18 -7.53 -2.99
N GLY A 92 -12.52 -8.61 -3.70
CA GLY A 92 -12.10 -8.82 -5.08
C GLY A 92 -12.55 -7.69 -6.03
N ARG A 93 -13.78 -7.17 -5.87
CA ARG A 93 -14.28 -6.02 -6.64
C ARG A 93 -13.53 -4.74 -6.32
N LEU A 94 -13.29 -4.45 -5.04
CA LEU A 94 -12.52 -3.27 -4.62
C LEU A 94 -11.09 -3.33 -5.18
N VAL A 95 -10.41 -4.47 -5.04
CA VAL A 95 -9.06 -4.67 -5.58
C VAL A 95 -9.05 -4.49 -7.09
N GLY A 96 -10.04 -5.04 -7.81
CA GLY A 96 -10.15 -4.84 -9.27
C GLY A 96 -10.30 -3.37 -9.67
N PHE A 97 -11.07 -2.58 -8.90
CA PHE A 97 -11.16 -1.12 -9.11
C PHE A 97 -9.82 -0.43 -8.84
N ILE A 98 -9.15 -0.77 -7.74
CA ILE A 98 -7.83 -0.22 -7.38
C ILE A 98 -6.81 -0.51 -8.50
N ASP A 99 -6.76 -1.75 -8.97
CA ASP A 99 -5.83 -2.18 -10.03
C ASP A 99 -6.11 -1.44 -11.35
N HIS A 100 -7.38 -1.28 -11.71
CA HIS A 100 -7.77 -0.53 -12.91
C HIS A 100 -7.43 0.96 -12.78
N ALA A 101 -7.72 1.58 -11.65
CA ALA A 101 -7.38 2.99 -11.41
C ALA A 101 -5.86 3.22 -11.39
N LEU A 102 -5.09 2.28 -10.80
CA LEU A 102 -3.63 2.34 -10.84
C LEU A 102 -3.11 2.24 -12.28
N SER A 103 -3.63 1.30 -13.08
CA SER A 103 -3.19 1.16 -14.48
C SER A 103 -3.57 2.37 -15.34
N LEU A 104 -4.71 3.03 -15.13
CA LEU A 104 -5.05 4.23 -15.90
C LEU A 104 -4.18 5.45 -15.56
N HIS A 105 -3.87 5.66 -14.28
CA HIS A 105 -3.25 6.90 -13.82
C HIS A 105 -1.75 6.79 -13.54
N PHE A 106 -1.21 5.56 -13.46
CA PHE A 106 0.19 5.28 -13.17
C PHE A 106 0.84 4.19 -14.06
N ALA A 107 0.18 3.76 -15.16
CA ALA A 107 0.85 2.97 -16.21
C ALA A 107 1.52 3.86 -17.27
N MET A 108 2.62 3.37 -17.84
CA MET A 108 3.32 4.02 -18.95
C MET A 108 2.68 3.62 -20.28
N ILE A 109 2.08 4.56 -21.01
CA ILE A 109 1.73 4.34 -22.42
C ILE A 109 2.97 4.64 -23.28
N TYR A 110 3.60 3.55 -23.79
CA TYR A 110 4.52 3.45 -24.91
C TYR A 110 5.00 4.77 -25.56
N ILE A 111 5.98 5.45 -24.96
CA ILE A 111 6.96 6.23 -25.72
C ILE A 111 8.32 6.02 -25.03
N GLU A 112 9.15 5.24 -25.73
CA GLU A 112 10.61 5.09 -25.60
C GLU A 112 11.20 5.29 -24.19
N SER A 113 11.37 4.16 -23.49
CA SER A 113 12.37 3.93 -22.43
C SER A 113 11.97 4.12 -20.95
N TYR A 114 10.68 4.23 -20.60
CA TYR A 114 10.24 4.25 -19.19
C TYR A 114 9.14 3.22 -18.88
N THR A 115 9.26 2.53 -17.73
CA THR A 115 8.21 1.68 -17.13
C THR A 115 7.35 2.54 -16.20
N GLY A 116 6.04 2.29 -16.09
CA GLY A 116 5.17 2.98 -15.14
C GLY A 116 5.23 2.31 -13.76
N ALA A 117 4.56 2.89 -12.76
CA ALA A 117 4.53 2.27 -11.43
C ALA A 117 3.82 0.91 -11.44
N PHE A 118 2.77 0.77 -12.26
CA PHE A 118 2.05 -0.50 -12.41
C PHE A 118 2.97 -1.62 -12.93
N GLU A 119 3.64 -1.40 -14.07
CA GLU A 119 4.51 -2.41 -14.69
C GLU A 119 5.75 -2.71 -13.83
N GLU A 120 6.28 -1.70 -13.16
CA GLU A 120 7.38 -1.87 -12.21
C GLU A 120 6.95 -2.78 -11.05
N TYR A 121 5.76 -2.56 -10.48
CA TYR A 121 5.25 -3.37 -9.37
C TYR A 121 4.99 -4.82 -9.82
N GLU A 122 4.35 -5.02 -10.96
CA GLU A 122 4.15 -6.35 -11.57
C GLU A 122 5.49 -7.07 -11.79
N SER A 123 6.49 -6.35 -12.32
CA SER A 123 7.83 -6.89 -12.58
C SER A 123 8.53 -7.33 -11.30
N ILE A 124 8.53 -6.49 -10.26
CA ILE A 124 9.13 -6.84 -8.96
C ILE A 124 8.42 -8.05 -8.34
N LEU A 125 7.09 -8.07 -8.36
CA LEU A 125 6.30 -9.16 -7.78
C LEU A 125 6.54 -10.48 -8.53
N THR A 126 6.49 -10.44 -9.87
CA THR A 126 6.73 -11.60 -10.74
C THR A 126 8.13 -12.17 -10.53
N GLN A 127 9.15 -11.31 -10.52
CA GLN A 127 10.53 -11.76 -10.30
C GLN A 127 10.74 -12.33 -8.89
N THR A 128 10.04 -11.78 -7.89
CA THR A 128 10.10 -12.27 -6.51
C THR A 128 9.55 -13.69 -6.42
N ILE A 129 8.39 -13.94 -7.03
CA ILE A 129 7.74 -15.26 -7.05
C ILE A 129 8.56 -16.26 -7.87
N ARG A 130 9.11 -15.86 -9.02
CA ARG A 130 10.01 -16.71 -9.82
C ARG A 130 11.22 -17.19 -9.01
N ARG A 131 11.77 -16.33 -8.16
CA ARG A 131 12.91 -16.68 -7.28
C ARG A 131 12.51 -17.52 -6.07
N ILE A 132 11.28 -17.35 -5.58
CA ILE A 132 10.77 -18.07 -4.41
C ILE A 132 9.35 -18.59 -4.75
N PRO A 133 9.25 -19.74 -5.45
CA PRO A 133 7.98 -20.25 -5.96
C PRO A 133 6.94 -20.62 -4.89
N SER A 134 7.36 -20.73 -3.62
CA SER A 134 6.44 -20.95 -2.50
C SER A 134 5.66 -19.70 -2.08
N LEU A 135 6.00 -18.52 -2.61
CA LEU A 135 5.27 -17.29 -2.32
C LEU A 135 3.98 -17.23 -3.12
N HIS A 136 2.93 -16.69 -2.48
CA HIS A 136 1.63 -16.48 -3.12
C HIS A 136 1.22 -15.01 -3.06
N CYS A 137 0.67 -14.49 -4.16
CA CYS A 137 0.06 -13.16 -4.19
C CYS A 137 -1.21 -13.12 -3.32
N ASN A 138 -1.58 -11.92 -2.88
CA ASN A 138 -2.88 -11.71 -2.25
C ASN A 138 -4.02 -11.97 -3.24
N TRP A 139 -3.93 -11.40 -4.44
CA TRP A 139 -4.87 -11.55 -5.55
C TRP A 139 -4.11 -11.70 -6.86
N SER A 140 -4.68 -12.43 -7.82
CA SER A 140 -4.00 -12.81 -9.08
C SER A 140 -3.71 -11.64 -10.03
N ARG A 141 -4.43 -10.51 -9.91
CA ARG A 141 -4.30 -9.34 -10.79
C ARG A 141 -3.76 -8.08 -10.11
N SER A 142 -3.54 -8.13 -8.80
CA SER A 142 -3.04 -6.98 -8.04
C SER A 142 -1.52 -6.88 -8.16
N PRO A 143 -0.97 -5.74 -8.62
CA PRO A 143 0.48 -5.53 -8.66
C PRO A 143 1.05 -5.24 -7.26
N PHE A 144 0.20 -4.92 -6.27
CA PHE A 144 0.61 -4.76 -4.90
C PHE A 144 0.94 -6.09 -4.24
N ALA A 145 2.09 -6.15 -3.55
CA ALA A 145 2.58 -7.35 -2.91
C ALA A 145 1.92 -7.58 -1.54
N SER A 146 1.57 -6.52 -0.83
CA SER A 146 1.04 -6.56 0.54
C SER A 146 -0.20 -5.69 0.70
N ALA A 147 -1.01 -6.01 1.70
CA ALA A 147 -2.18 -5.23 2.09
C ALA A 147 -2.35 -5.18 3.61
N MET A 148 -3.08 -4.16 4.08
CA MET A 148 -3.43 -3.98 5.48
C MET A 148 -4.90 -3.57 5.61
N PHE A 149 -5.61 -4.27 6.49
CA PHE A 149 -7.00 -4.05 6.85
C PHE A 149 -7.03 -3.33 8.20
N ASN A 150 -7.35 -2.03 8.21
CA ASN A 150 -7.51 -1.25 9.43
C ASN A 150 -8.99 -1.27 9.82
N LEU A 151 -9.30 -2.02 10.88
CA LEU A 151 -10.65 -2.53 11.11
C LEU A 151 -11.58 -1.55 11.85
N GLY A 152 -11.08 -0.39 12.30
CA GLY A 152 -11.90 0.56 13.06
C GLY A 152 -12.11 0.17 14.53
N PRO A 153 -13.11 0.77 15.22
CA PRO A 153 -14.20 1.56 14.66
C PRO A 153 -13.78 2.99 14.30
N THR A 154 -12.67 3.49 14.85
CA THR A 154 -12.17 4.86 14.64
C THR A 154 -10.73 4.81 14.12
N THR A 155 -10.55 4.48 12.84
CA THR A 155 -9.21 4.44 12.25
C THR A 155 -8.65 5.85 12.07
N SER A 156 -7.99 6.37 13.11
CA SER A 156 -7.24 7.63 13.10
C SER A 156 -5.75 7.35 13.02
N MET A 157 -5.09 7.92 12.02
CA MET A 157 -3.66 7.73 11.79
C MET A 157 -2.90 8.96 12.28
N LEU A 158 -1.94 8.76 13.18
CA LEU A 158 -0.97 9.76 13.60
C LEU A 158 -0.10 10.20 12.42
N HIS A 159 0.56 11.35 12.57
CA HIS A 159 1.51 11.86 11.60
C HIS A 159 2.69 10.89 11.41
N HIS A 160 2.86 10.35 10.20
CA HIS A 160 3.94 9.41 9.90
C HIS A 160 4.36 9.39 8.42
N ARG A 161 5.44 8.65 8.14
CA ARG A 161 5.81 8.13 6.82
C ARG A 161 5.80 6.61 6.82
N ASP A 162 5.50 6.01 5.68
CA ASP A 162 5.69 4.59 5.46
C ASP A 162 7.09 4.28 4.93
N TYR A 163 8.11 4.56 5.74
CA TYR A 163 9.52 4.44 5.34
C TYR A 163 9.97 3.03 4.92
N LEU A 164 9.15 1.99 5.13
CA LEU A 164 9.41 0.63 4.67
C LEU A 164 8.80 0.33 3.29
N ASN A 165 7.89 1.18 2.82
CA ASN A 165 7.30 1.08 1.49
C ASN A 165 8.26 1.69 0.46
N SER A 166 8.06 1.30 -0.80
CA SER A 166 8.85 1.86 -1.90
C SER A 166 8.61 3.35 -2.06
N THR A 167 9.70 4.12 -2.15
CA THR A 167 9.68 5.54 -2.58
C THR A 167 9.48 5.68 -4.08
N LEU A 168 9.57 4.57 -4.83
CA LEU A 168 9.46 4.52 -6.28
C LEU A 168 8.00 4.33 -6.76
N GLY A 169 7.01 4.56 -5.92
CA GLY A 169 5.63 4.43 -6.37
C GLY A 169 4.62 4.88 -5.35
N VAL A 170 3.38 4.45 -5.55
CA VAL A 170 2.24 4.82 -4.73
C VAL A 170 1.73 3.63 -3.92
N CYS A 171 1.03 3.93 -2.84
CA CYS A 171 0.17 3.00 -2.12
C CYS A 171 -1.28 3.38 -2.41
N ALA A 172 -2.15 2.38 -2.48
CA ALA A 172 -3.59 2.60 -2.53
C ALA A 172 -4.15 2.66 -1.12
N ILE A 173 -5.01 3.64 -0.86
CA ILE A 173 -5.72 3.80 0.40
C ILE A 173 -7.21 3.90 0.08
N TYR A 174 -8.00 2.98 0.59
CA TYR A 174 -9.46 3.00 0.58
C TYR A 174 -9.96 3.34 1.98
N CYS A 175 -10.98 4.21 2.09
CA CYS A 175 -11.69 4.46 3.35
C CYS A 175 -13.18 4.19 3.19
N ASP A 176 -13.85 3.79 4.28
CA ASP A 176 -15.29 3.58 4.31
C ASP A 176 -15.85 3.68 5.73
N SER A 177 -17.14 3.40 5.87
CA SER A 177 -17.98 3.48 7.06
C SER A 177 -18.73 4.81 7.20
N ASN A 178 -19.36 5.05 8.35
CA ASN A 178 -20.29 6.16 8.57
C ASN A 178 -19.59 7.35 9.25
N PHE A 179 -19.12 8.30 8.44
CA PHE A 179 -18.57 9.57 8.92
C PHE A 179 -18.83 10.71 7.92
N ASP A 180 -18.96 11.93 8.44
CA ASP A 180 -19.04 13.14 7.65
C ASP A 180 -17.64 13.60 7.21
N TYR A 181 -17.30 13.24 5.98
CA TYR A 181 -16.01 13.57 5.36
C TYR A 181 -15.78 15.07 5.12
N THR A 182 -16.77 15.93 5.40
CA THR A 182 -16.62 17.39 5.35
C THR A 182 -16.23 18.00 6.69
N HIS A 183 -16.46 17.25 7.79
CA HIS A 183 -16.17 17.67 9.17
C HIS A 183 -15.09 16.80 9.85
N GLY A 184 -14.56 15.77 9.20
CA GLY A 184 -13.56 14.88 9.78
C GLY A 184 -13.02 13.85 8.80
N GLY A 185 -12.08 13.01 9.26
CA GLY A 185 -11.51 11.93 8.45
C GLY A 185 -10.71 12.36 7.21
N HIS A 186 -10.35 13.64 7.09
CA HIS A 186 -9.58 14.18 5.96
C HIS A 186 -8.19 13.52 5.90
N LEU A 187 -7.70 13.24 4.69
CA LEU A 187 -6.30 12.86 4.50
C LEU A 187 -5.44 14.12 4.49
N VAL A 188 -4.40 14.17 5.31
CA VAL A 188 -3.45 15.28 5.35
C VAL A 188 -2.13 14.85 4.72
N LEU A 189 -1.66 15.60 3.73
CA LEU A 189 -0.33 15.48 3.13
C LEU A 189 0.49 16.69 3.58
N TRP A 190 1.27 16.51 4.64
CA TRP A 190 1.91 17.60 5.39
C TRP A 190 2.97 18.33 4.56
N ASP A 191 3.81 17.59 3.83
CA ASP A 191 4.83 18.15 2.94
C ASP A 191 4.24 19.05 1.84
N LEU A 192 2.99 18.78 1.45
CA LEU A 192 2.25 19.56 0.44
C LEU A 192 1.36 20.64 1.05
N LYS A 193 1.28 20.73 2.38
CA LYS A 193 0.35 21.60 3.12
C LYS A 193 -1.10 21.44 2.64
N LEU A 194 -1.49 20.20 2.34
CA LEU A 194 -2.77 19.88 1.72
C LEU A 194 -3.60 18.98 2.64
N ALA A 195 -4.82 19.42 2.95
CA ALA A 195 -5.86 18.58 3.55
C ALA A 195 -6.91 18.24 2.49
N ILE A 196 -7.18 16.95 2.32
CA ILE A 196 -8.06 16.40 1.29
C ILE A 196 -9.28 15.80 1.99
N GLN A 197 -10.46 16.33 1.67
CA GLN A 197 -11.73 15.67 1.99
C GLN A 197 -11.72 14.28 1.33
N PHE A 198 -11.85 13.23 2.15
CA PHE A 198 -11.69 11.85 1.71
C PHE A 198 -12.97 11.04 1.98
N PRO A 199 -13.92 11.02 1.02
CA PRO A 199 -15.28 10.50 1.25
C PRO A 199 -15.31 8.98 1.48
N PRO A 200 -16.24 8.47 2.33
CA PRO A 200 -16.48 7.03 2.47
C PRO A 200 -16.71 6.34 1.13
N GLY A 201 -16.13 5.15 0.95
CA GLY A 201 -16.17 4.38 -0.28
C GLY A 201 -15.15 4.80 -1.33
N SER A 202 -14.25 5.74 -1.03
CA SER A 202 -13.29 6.27 -2.00
C SER A 202 -11.91 5.66 -1.86
N THR A 203 -11.19 5.61 -2.98
CA THR A 203 -9.76 5.25 -3.05
C THR A 203 -8.90 6.44 -3.45
N ILE A 204 -7.75 6.60 -2.80
CA ILE A 204 -6.69 7.55 -3.16
C ILE A 204 -5.33 6.84 -3.28
N PHE A 205 -4.52 7.27 -4.25
CA PHE A 205 -3.14 6.87 -4.42
C PHE A 205 -2.20 7.96 -3.95
N ILE A 206 -1.26 7.62 -3.07
CA ILE A 206 -0.22 8.54 -2.59
C ILE A 206 1.14 7.82 -2.51
N PRO A 207 2.26 8.51 -2.75
CA PRO A 207 3.59 7.98 -2.44
C PRO A 207 3.85 8.06 -0.93
N SER A 208 3.29 7.10 -0.19
CA SER A 208 3.23 7.11 1.28
C SER A 208 4.60 7.01 1.96
N ALA A 209 5.63 6.57 1.24
CA ALA A 209 7.02 6.59 1.70
C ALA A 209 7.71 7.96 1.52
N LEU A 210 7.23 8.78 0.58
CA LEU A 210 7.77 10.12 0.32
C LEU A 210 7.10 11.18 1.20
N PHE A 211 5.77 11.19 1.22
CA PHE A 211 5.02 12.22 1.93
C PHE A 211 4.72 11.83 3.37
N GLU A 212 5.02 12.76 4.28
CA GLU A 212 4.45 12.81 5.62
C GLU A 212 2.93 12.94 5.51
N HIS A 213 2.21 12.01 6.13
CA HIS A 213 0.76 11.95 6.04
C HIS A 213 0.09 11.47 7.33
N SER A 214 -1.18 11.82 7.47
CA SER A 214 -2.07 11.41 8.56
C SER A 214 -3.52 11.48 8.09
N ASN A 215 -4.46 11.17 8.98
CA ASN A 215 -5.84 11.62 8.79
C ASN A 215 -6.33 12.38 10.02
N THR A 216 -7.27 13.30 9.82
CA THR A 216 -7.92 13.99 10.93
C THR A 216 -8.85 13.03 11.64
N VAL A 217 -9.10 13.29 12.92
CA VAL A 217 -10.12 12.56 13.68
C VAL A 217 -11.50 12.72 13.02
N ILE A 218 -12.36 11.73 13.23
CA ILE A 218 -13.79 11.78 12.91
C ILE A 218 -14.57 12.29 14.13
N GLN A 219 -15.83 12.68 13.94
CA GLN A 219 -16.68 13.20 15.00
C GLN A 219 -17.09 12.10 15.99
N PRO A 220 -17.45 12.46 17.24
CA PRO A 220 -17.97 11.49 18.21
C PRO A 220 -19.19 10.73 17.66
N GLY A 221 -19.17 9.40 17.79
CA GLY A 221 -20.24 8.52 17.31
C GLY A 221 -20.09 8.08 15.85
N GLU A 222 -19.12 8.64 15.11
CA GLU A 222 -18.81 8.20 13.75
C GLU A 222 -17.90 6.98 13.73
N THR A 223 -17.88 6.29 12.59
CA THR A 223 -17.03 5.12 12.35
C THR A 223 -16.24 5.26 11.05
N ARG A 224 -15.02 4.73 11.03
CA ARG A 224 -14.12 4.75 9.88
C ARG A 224 -13.19 3.54 9.87
N ILE A 225 -13.23 2.82 8.76
CA ILE A 225 -12.26 1.77 8.41
C ILE A 225 -11.32 2.24 7.31
N SER A 226 -10.24 1.51 7.08
CA SER A 226 -9.50 1.67 5.82
C SER A 226 -8.84 0.37 5.37
N PHE A 227 -8.70 0.24 4.06
CA PHE A 227 -7.96 -0.83 3.42
C PHE A 227 -6.80 -0.21 2.64
N THR A 228 -5.61 -0.76 2.76
CA THR A 228 -4.43 -0.24 2.06
C THR A 228 -3.70 -1.34 1.32
N GLN A 229 -3.16 -1.02 0.15
CA GLN A 229 -2.29 -1.90 -0.63
C GLN A 229 -0.97 -1.20 -0.92
N TYR A 230 0.13 -1.92 -0.75
CA TYR A 230 1.48 -1.36 -0.82
C TYR A 230 2.51 -2.41 -1.26
N LEU A 231 3.71 -1.93 -1.55
CA LEU A 231 4.86 -2.78 -1.90
C LEU A 231 6.08 -2.34 -1.08
N ALA A 232 6.68 -3.28 -0.36
CA ALA A 232 7.84 -3.00 0.49
C ALA A 232 9.07 -2.66 -0.35
N ALA A 233 9.83 -1.64 0.04
CA ALA A 233 11.07 -1.24 -0.63
C ALA A 233 12.10 -2.38 -0.65
N GLY A 234 12.09 -3.25 0.36
CA GLY A 234 12.93 -4.43 0.40
C GLY A 234 12.75 -5.35 -0.82
N LEU A 235 11.55 -5.47 -1.39
CA LEU A 235 11.35 -6.34 -2.57
C LEU A 235 12.10 -5.82 -3.80
N PHE A 236 12.07 -4.49 -4.01
CA PHE A 236 12.89 -3.84 -5.04
C PHE A 236 14.37 -4.09 -4.79
N TRP A 237 14.79 -3.98 -3.53
CA TRP A 237 16.16 -4.21 -3.13
C TRP A 237 16.59 -5.65 -3.44
N TRP A 238 15.82 -6.62 -2.98
CA TRP A 238 16.08 -8.05 -3.15
C TRP A 238 16.24 -8.46 -4.61
N ILE A 239 15.31 -8.03 -5.48
CA ILE A 239 15.42 -8.28 -6.92
C ILE A 239 16.65 -7.57 -7.48
N GLY A 240 16.84 -6.34 -7.05
CA GLY A 240 17.93 -5.51 -7.48
C GLY A 240 19.32 -6.08 -7.20
N THR A 241 19.51 -6.70 -6.04
CA THR A 241 20.77 -7.30 -5.58
C THR A 241 20.89 -8.77 -5.97
N LYS A 242 20.00 -9.25 -6.86
CA LYS A 242 19.94 -10.64 -7.31
C LYS A 242 19.73 -11.64 -6.17
N GLY A 243 19.05 -11.23 -5.11
CA GLY A 243 18.68 -12.08 -3.97
C GLY A 243 19.65 -12.02 -2.79
N LYS A 244 20.35 -10.89 -2.61
CA LYS A 244 21.24 -10.66 -1.47
C LYS A 244 20.70 -9.58 -0.55
N THR A 245 20.86 -9.77 0.75
CA THR A 245 20.61 -8.77 1.79
C THR A 245 21.71 -7.70 1.80
N ASP A 246 21.43 -6.54 2.40
CA ASP A 246 22.48 -5.53 2.67
C ASP A 246 23.62 -6.12 3.51
N ARG A 247 23.29 -7.02 4.45
CA ARG A 247 24.27 -7.71 5.30
C ARG A 247 25.23 -8.56 4.46
N GLU A 248 24.72 -9.43 3.61
CA GLU A 248 25.55 -10.30 2.75
C GLU A 248 26.44 -9.50 1.79
N ILE A 249 25.94 -8.37 1.28
CA ILE A 249 26.73 -7.50 0.40
C ILE A 249 27.84 -6.79 1.19
N ASN A 250 27.53 -6.28 2.38
CA ASN A 250 28.49 -5.57 3.22
C ASN A 250 29.57 -6.49 3.79
N GLU A 251 29.21 -7.71 4.18
CA GLU A 251 30.13 -8.73 4.69
C GLU A 251 30.98 -9.37 3.57
N GLY A 252 30.55 -9.31 2.30
CA GLY A 252 31.32 -9.84 1.17
C GLY A 252 32.52 -8.97 0.75
N ASP A 253 33.50 -9.55 0.06
CA ASP A 253 34.73 -8.85 -0.36
C ASP A 253 34.61 -8.09 -1.70
N CYS A 254 33.49 -8.25 -2.42
CA CYS A 254 33.33 -7.69 -3.77
C CYS A 254 33.08 -6.17 -3.71
N THR A 255 34.15 -5.38 -3.82
CA THR A 255 34.10 -3.90 -3.81
C THR A 255 33.21 -3.35 -4.94
N ILE A 256 33.24 -3.96 -6.13
CA ILE A 256 32.39 -3.54 -7.27
C ILE A 256 30.90 -3.67 -6.92
N GLU A 257 30.51 -4.74 -6.22
CA GLU A 257 29.12 -4.96 -5.81
C GLU A 257 28.67 -3.91 -4.80
N LYS A 258 29.52 -3.60 -3.80
CA LYS A 258 29.25 -2.54 -2.81
C LYS A 258 29.07 -1.17 -3.47
N VAL A 259 29.98 -0.80 -4.38
CA VAL A 259 29.91 0.48 -5.10
C VAL A 259 28.67 0.56 -5.99
N SER A 260 28.34 -0.51 -6.71
CA SER A 260 27.14 -0.60 -7.56
C SER A 260 25.85 -0.42 -6.76
N VAL A 261 25.79 -1.01 -5.56
CA VAL A 261 24.69 -0.85 -4.60
C VAL A 261 24.54 0.59 -4.14
N CYS A 262 25.64 1.24 -3.72
CA CYS A 262 25.63 2.65 -3.31
C CYS A 262 25.14 3.55 -4.45
N HIS A 263 25.70 3.39 -5.65
CA HIS A 263 25.32 4.18 -6.81
C HIS A 263 23.84 4.00 -7.19
N ARG A 264 23.30 2.79 -7.05
CA ARG A 264 21.87 2.55 -7.26
C ARG A 264 21.02 3.28 -6.22
N LYS A 265 21.42 3.30 -4.94
CA LYS A 265 20.72 4.05 -3.89
C LYS A 265 20.72 5.55 -4.21
N GLU A 266 21.85 6.10 -4.65
CA GLU A 266 22.00 7.52 -5.02
C GLU A 266 21.17 7.93 -6.24
N THR A 267 20.96 7.02 -7.21
CA THR A 267 20.22 7.31 -8.45
C THR A 267 18.76 6.87 -8.42
N ALA A 268 18.33 6.16 -7.37
CA ALA A 268 16.98 5.61 -7.25
C ALA A 268 15.88 6.68 -7.39
N TRP A 269 16.08 7.87 -6.81
CA TRP A 269 15.12 8.98 -6.90
C TRP A 269 14.84 9.38 -8.36
N SER A 270 15.88 9.43 -9.19
CA SER A 270 15.76 9.85 -10.59
C SER A 270 14.92 8.85 -11.40
N ARG A 271 15.05 7.55 -11.08
CA ARG A 271 14.21 6.48 -11.63
C ARG A 271 12.78 6.58 -11.10
N GLY A 272 12.60 6.79 -9.80
CA GLY A 272 11.28 6.90 -9.18
C GLY A 272 10.44 8.03 -9.77
N LEU A 273 11.05 9.20 -10.00
CA LEU A 273 10.39 10.34 -10.62
C LEU A 273 9.87 10.09 -12.04
N LYS A 274 10.43 9.10 -12.76
CA LYS A 274 10.00 8.71 -14.10
C LYS A 274 8.77 7.79 -14.08
N LEU A 275 8.44 7.21 -12.92
CA LEU A 275 7.28 6.33 -12.74
C LEU A 275 5.97 7.09 -12.54
N PHE A 276 6.03 8.40 -12.29
CA PHE A 276 4.85 9.24 -12.13
C PHE A 276 4.36 9.77 -13.48
N SER A 277 3.07 9.55 -13.78
CA SER A 277 2.43 10.01 -15.01
C SER A 277 2.45 11.54 -15.11
N LYS A 278 2.62 12.06 -16.33
CA LYS A 278 2.39 13.49 -16.66
C LYS A 278 1.05 13.73 -17.35
N ARG A 279 0.25 12.69 -17.57
CA ARG A 279 -1.09 12.79 -18.13
C ARG A 279 -2.13 12.88 -17.02
N LEU A 280 -3.06 13.81 -17.18
CA LEU A 280 -4.24 14.00 -16.33
C LEU A 280 -5.39 13.15 -16.84
#